data_AF-A0A7V2P6M0-F1
#
_entry.id   AF-A0A7V2P6M0-F1
#
_cell.length_a   1.000
_cell.length_b   1.000
_cell.length_c   1.000
_cell.angle_alpha   90.00
_cell.angle_beta   90.00
_cell.angle_gamma   90.00
#
_symmetry.space_group_name_H-M   'P 1'
#
loop_
_entity.id
_entity.type
_entity.pdbx_description
1 polymer ?
#
loop_
_entity_poly.entity_id
_entity_poly.type
_entity_poly.pdbx_seq_one_letter_code
_entity_poly.pdbx_strand_id
1 'polypeptide(L)' 'MLQGTCPECGARYYGWALREPEHQTCGECGAKLVIAESSTPLKVPSNGSSEKDPWAFLKDII' A
#
# COMPACT_ATOMS: atom_id res chain seq x y z
N MET A 1 1.64 5.57 -0.87
CA MET A 1 0.46 5.55 -1.78
C MET A 1 -0.79 5.61 -0.90
N LEU A 2 -1.80 6.43 -1.20
CA LEU A 2 -2.98 6.56 -0.34
C LEU A 2 -4.02 5.47 -0.65
N GLN A 3 -4.55 4.85 0.39
CA GLN A 3 -5.59 3.84 0.33
C GLN A 3 -6.74 4.24 1.25
N GLY A 4 -7.95 4.29 0.72
CA GLY A 4 -9.19 4.49 1.46
C GLY A 4 -9.98 3.19 1.54
N THR A 5 -10.43 2.81 2.74
CA THR A 5 -11.30 1.64 2.92
C THR A 5 -12.60 2.05 3.57
N CYS A 6 -13.70 1.62 2.98
CA CYS A 6 -15.05 1.79 3.52
C CYS A 6 -15.30 0.77 4.64
N PRO A 7 -15.61 1.20 5.89
CA PRO A 7 -15.84 0.27 6.99
C PRO A 7 -17.19 -0.46 6.92
N GLU A 8 -18.17 0.09 6.20
CA GLU A 8 -19.51 -0.50 6.11
C GLU A 8 -19.65 -1.49 4.95
N CYS A 9 -19.12 -1.10 3.79
CA CYS A 9 -19.29 -1.80 2.54
C CYS A 9 -18.04 -2.58 2.09
N GLY A 10 -16.88 -2.29 2.68
CA GLY A 10 -15.61 -2.92 2.30
C GLY A 10 -14.99 -2.42 0.99
N ALA A 11 -15.61 -1.43 0.32
CA ALA A 11 -15.06 -0.82 -0.89
C ALA A 11 -13.68 -0.21 -0.64
N ARG A 12 -12.78 -0.37 -1.61
CA ARG A 12 -11.39 0.08 -1.55
C ARG A 12 -11.13 1.12 -2.64
N TYR A 13 -10.62 2.26 -2.22
CA TYR A 13 -10.29 3.40 -3.06
C TYR A 13 -8.79 3.64 -3.00
N TYR A 14 -8.20 4.03 -4.13
CA TYR A 14 -6.78 4.27 -4.23
C TYR A 14 -6.55 5.52 -5.07
N GLY A 15 -5.58 6.33 -4.66
CA GLY A 15 -5.17 7.50 -5.43
C GLY A 15 -4.98 8.76 -4.60
N TRP A 16 -4.45 9.79 -5.24
CA TRP A 16 -4.19 11.08 -4.63
C TRP A 16 -5.47 11.86 -4.32
N ALA A 17 -6.58 11.57 -5.01
CA ALA A 17 -7.88 12.20 -4.76
C ALA A 17 -8.35 12.04 -3.30
N LEU A 18 -7.95 10.96 -2.63
CA LEU A 18 -8.23 10.73 -1.19
C LEU A 18 -7.58 11.76 -0.25
N ARG A 19 -6.71 12.65 -0.76
CA ARG A 19 -6.19 13.81 0.01
C ARG A 19 -7.24 14.89 0.20
N GLU A 20 -8.18 14.99 -0.73
CA GLU A 20 -9.24 15.97 -0.68
C GLU A 20 -10.42 15.39 0.11
N PRO A 21 -10.92 16.11 1.13
CA PRO A 21 -11.96 15.59 2.03
C PRO A 21 -13.26 15.22 1.29
N GLU A 22 -13.53 15.90 0.16
CA GLU A 22 -14.70 15.65 -0.69
C GLU A 22 -14.68 14.26 -1.33
N HIS A 23 -13.48 13.67 -1.51
CA HIS A 23 -13.27 12.34 -2.07
C HIS A 23 -13.03 11.26 -1.00
N GLN A 24 -13.15 11.60 0.30
CA GLN A 24 -13.05 10.65 1.42
C GLN A 24 -14.41 10.05 1.81
N THR A 25 -15.34 9.99 0.87
CA THR A 25 -16.70 9.49 1.09
C THR A 25 -16.96 8.33 0.13
N CYS A 26 -17.52 7.26 0.67
CA CYS A 26 -17.97 6.10 -0.08
C CYS A 26 -19.06 6.49 -1.08
N GLY A 27 -18.84 6.25 -2.37
CA GLY A 27 -19.85 6.52 -3.40
C GLY A 27 -21.08 5.60 -3.34
N GLU A 28 -20.93 4.42 -2.74
CA GLU A 28 -22.01 3.42 -2.65
C GLU A 28 -22.93 3.64 -1.45
N CYS A 29 -22.34 4.10 -0.34
CA CYS A 29 -22.95 4.04 0.99
C CYS A 29 -22.93 5.38 1.72
N GLY A 30 -22.18 6.37 1.22
CA GLY A 30 -22.06 7.68 1.86
C GLY A 30 -21.22 7.71 3.14
N ALA A 31 -20.72 6.56 3.61
CA ALA A 31 -19.87 6.48 4.79
C ALA A 31 -18.49 7.12 4.55
N LYS A 32 -17.89 7.68 5.61
CA LYS A 32 -16.54 8.23 5.55
C LYS A 32 -15.50 7.12 5.42
N LEU A 33 -14.60 7.25 4.45
CA LEU A 33 -13.54 6.30 4.18
C LEU A 33 -12.43 6.40 5.24
N VAL A 34 -11.90 5.26 5.66
CA VAL A 34 -10.71 5.16 6.50
C VAL A 34 -9.48 5.27 5.59
N ILE A 35 -8.80 6.42 5.65
CA ILE A 35 -7.62 6.70 4.82
C ILE A 35 -6.35 6.26 5.54
N ALA A 36 -5.58 5.39 4.91
CA ALA A 36 -4.25 5.00 5.32
C ALA A 36 -3.22 5.52 4.30
N GLU A 37 -2.25 6.29 4.77
CA GLU A 37 -1.09 6.67 3.97
C GLU A 37 0.02 5.66 4.20
N SER A 38 0.38 4.89 3.18
CA SER A 38 1.58 4.04 3.22
C SER A 38 2.86 4.86 3.05
N SER A 39 3.02 5.91 3.87
CA SER A 39 4.23 6.75 3.93
C SER A 39 5.16 6.34 5.07
N THR A 40 4.71 5.48 5.98
CA THR A 40 5.58 4.81 6.94
C THR A 40 6.01 3.46 6.37
N PRO A 41 7.31 3.11 6.34
CA PRO A 41 7.70 1.71 6.42
C PRO A 41 7.26 1.24 7.81
N LEU A 42 5.97 0.93 7.98
CA LEU A 42 5.59 -0.04 8.99
C LEU A 42 6.44 -1.26 8.67
N LYS A 43 7.15 -1.75 9.68
CA LYS A 43 7.86 -3.02 9.65
C LYS A 43 6.83 -4.13 9.47
N VAL A 44 6.23 -4.19 8.29
CA VAL A 44 5.55 -5.36 7.78
C VAL A 44 6.66 -6.38 7.55
N PRO A 45 6.50 -7.65 7.97
CA PRO A 45 7.37 -8.69 7.47
C PRO A 45 7.15 -8.77 5.96
N SER A 46 8.03 -8.10 5.22
CA SER A 46 8.13 -8.09 3.76
C SER A 46 8.57 -9.48 3.30
N ASN A 47 7.63 -10.42 3.28
CA ASN A 47 7.88 -11.71 2.67
C ASN A 47 7.70 -11.55 1.15
N GLY A 48 8.83 -11.42 0.45
CA GLY A 48 8.95 -11.82 -0.95
C GLY A 48 8.84 -10.71 -2.00
N SER A 49 9.99 -10.22 -2.45
CA SER A 49 10.33 -9.95 -3.88
C SER A 49 11.84 -9.70 -3.91
N SER A 50 12.64 -10.75 -4.10
CA SER A 50 13.07 -11.21 -5.42
C SER A 50 14.17 -10.34 -6.02
N GLU A 51 15.41 -10.55 -5.55
CA GLU A 51 16.60 -10.25 -6.35
C GLU A 51 17.59 -11.38 -6.07
N LYS A 52 17.48 -12.46 -6.86
CA LYS A 52 18.44 -13.57 -6.81
C LYS A 52 19.59 -13.15 -7.70
N ASP A 53 20.63 -12.59 -7.10
CA ASP A 53 21.87 -12.22 -7.76
C ASP A 53 22.62 -13.51 -8.17
N PRO A 54 22.81 -13.81 -9.47
CA PRO A 54 23.40 -15.08 -9.92
C PRO A 54 24.93 -15.13 -9.86
N TRP A 55 25.60 -14.08 -9.35
CA TRP A 55 27.07 -13.95 -9.38
C TRP A 55 27.79 -14.16 -8.04
N ALA A 56 27.11 -14.70 -7.02
CA ALA A 56 27.69 -14.91 -5.69
C ALA A 56 28.81 -15.98 -5.60
N PHE A 57 29.05 -16.76 -6.67
CA PHE A 57 29.98 -17.91 -6.65
C PHE A 57 31.42 -17.63 -7.14
N LEU A 58 31.77 -16.40 -7.55
CA LEU A 58 33.09 -16.11 -8.16
C LEU A 58 34.01 -15.23 -7.30
N LYS A 59 34.09 -15.45 -5.98
CA LYS A 59 35.04 -14.71 -5.11
C LYS A 59 36.06 -15.57 -4.35
N ASP A 60 36.04 -16.89 -4.50
CA ASP A 60 36.97 -17.81 -3.81
C ASP A 60 38.11 -18.34 -4.71
N ILE A 61 38.44 -17.62 -5.80
CA ILE A 61 39.64 -17.91 -6.60
C ILE A 61 40.53 -16.68 -6.55
N ILE A 62 41.45 -16.64 -5.58
CA ILE A 62 42.85 -16.17 -5.61
C ILE A 62 43.47 -16.36 -4.22
#